data_AF-A0A174A2L5-F1
#
_entry.id   AF-A0A174A2L5-F1
#
_cell.length_a   1.000
_cell.length_b   1.000
_cell.length_c   1.000
_cell.angle_alpha   90.00
_cell.angle_beta   90.00
_cell.angle_gamma   90.00
#
_symmetry.space_group_name_H-M   'P 1'
#
loop_
_entity.id
_entity.type
_entity.pdbx_description
1 polymer ?
#
loop_
_entity_poly.entity_id
_entity_poly.type
_entity_poly.pdbx_seq_one_letter_code
_entity_poly.pdbx_strand_id
1 'polypeptide(L)'
;MDTRVAVISIIVENPEAIETLNHLLHEAGQFIIGRMGIPYREKGINIISIAIDAPQDMISTLSGKIGRLNGVSTKTAYSNIITKAGE
;
A
#
# COMPACT_ATOMS: atom_id res chain seq x y z
N MET A 1 -1.22 9.08 18.91
CA MET A 1 -0.81 7.77 18.35
C MET A 1 0.39 8.03 17.47
N ASP A 2 1.48 7.32 17.70
CA ASP A 2 2.69 7.49 16.90
C ASP A 2 2.45 6.90 15.50
N THR A 3 2.92 7.60 14.48
CA THR A 3 2.83 7.17 13.08
C THR A 3 4.21 6.84 12.54
N ARG A 4 4.23 6.07 11.46
CA ARG A 4 5.47 5.71 10.76
C ARG A 4 5.26 5.90 9.27
N VAL A 5 6.29 6.43 8.62
CA VAL A 5 6.36 6.45 7.17
C VAL A 5 6.73 5.06 6.67
N ALA A 6 6.00 4.55 5.68
CA ALA A 6 6.30 3.29 5.00
C ALA A 6 6.07 3.39 3.50
N VAL A 7 6.67 2.46 2.76
CA VAL A 7 6.38 2.21 1.35
C VAL A 7 5.79 0.81 1.23
N ILE A 8 4.59 0.72 0.67
CA ILE A 8 3.94 -0.55 0.31
C ILE A 8 4.14 -0.75 -1.19
N SER A 9 4.92 -1.77 -1.54
CA SER A 9 5.11 -2.24 -2.92
C SER A 9 4.10 -3.34 -3.21
N ILE A 10 3.36 -3.19 -4.30
CA ILE A 10 2.25 -4.05 -4.70
C ILE A 10 2.48 -4.48 -6.14
N ILE A 11 2.40 -5.79 -6.41
CA ILE A 11 2.42 -6.34 -7.76
C ILE A 11 1.07 -7.02 -7.98
N VAL A 12 0.39 -6.66 -9.08
CA VAL A 12 -0.92 -7.18 -9.45
C VAL A 12 -0.78 -7.97 -10.74
N GLU A 13 -1.00 -9.27 -10.65
CA GLU A 13 -1.03 -10.24 -11.75
C GLU A 13 -2.45 -10.53 -12.22
N ASN A 14 -3.44 -10.44 -11.32
CA ASN A 14 -4.86 -10.57 -11.66
C ASN A 14 -5.54 -9.20 -11.78
N PRO A 15 -5.94 -8.75 -12.99
CA PRO A 15 -6.63 -7.47 -13.19
C PRO A 15 -7.96 -7.34 -12.43
N GLU A 16 -8.65 -8.45 -12.13
CA GLU A 16 -9.91 -8.43 -11.37
C GLU A 16 -9.71 -7.94 -9.94
N ALA A 17 -8.48 -8.06 -9.39
CA ALA A 17 -8.16 -7.56 -8.07
C ALA A 17 -8.05 -6.03 -8.00
N ILE A 18 -7.97 -5.33 -9.14
CA ILE A 18 -7.71 -3.87 -9.20
C ILE A 18 -8.83 -3.06 -8.53
N GLU A 19 -10.09 -3.45 -8.74
CA GLU A 19 -11.22 -2.72 -8.16
C GLU A 19 -11.21 -2.80 -6.63
N THR A 20 -11.13 -4.02 -6.09
CA THR A 20 -11.02 -4.26 -4.64
C THR A 20 -9.79 -3.61 -4.04
N LEU A 21 -8.65 -3.67 -4.74
CA LEU A 21 -7.42 -3.00 -4.33
C LEU A 21 -7.61 -1.49 -4.22
N ASN A 22 -8.22 -0.85 -5.22
CA ASN A 22 -8.47 0.58 -5.21
C ASN A 22 -9.42 0.98 -4.07
N HIS A 23 -10.44 0.17 -3.77
CA HIS A 23 -11.30 0.39 -2.61
C HIS A 23 -10.52 0.36 -1.29
N LEU A 24 -9.67 -0.64 -1.07
CA LEU A 24 -8.83 -0.72 0.14
C LEU A 24 -7.87 0.47 0.27
N LEU A 25 -7.28 0.90 -0.85
CA LEU A 25 -6.40 2.08 -0.86
C LEU A 25 -7.18 3.38 -0.61
N HIS A 26 -8.42 3.47 -1.11
CA HIS A 26 -9.28 4.63 -0.89
C HIS A 26 -9.67 4.78 0.58
N GLU A 27 -9.99 3.68 1.27
CA GLU A 27 -10.26 3.67 2.73
C GLU A 27 -9.08 4.22 3.55
N ALA A 28 -7.85 3.94 3.11
CA ALA A 28 -6.62 4.44 3.71
C ALA A 28 -6.17 5.79 3.14
N GLY A 29 -6.94 6.42 2.25
CA GLY A 29 -6.52 7.55 1.43
C GLY A 29 -6.01 8.76 2.23
N GLN A 30 -6.57 8.99 3.43
CA GLN A 30 -6.14 10.08 4.32
C GLN A 30 -4.69 9.95 4.82
N PHE A 31 -4.13 8.74 4.80
CA PHE A 31 -2.76 8.45 5.25
C PHE A 31 -1.76 8.38 4.08
N ILE A 32 -2.25 8.33 2.84
CA ILE A 32 -1.40 8.16 1.66
C ILE A 32 -0.76 9.50 1.30
N ILE A 33 0.57 9.57 1.43
CA ILE A 33 1.37 10.73 1.03
C ILE A 33 1.47 10.80 -0.50
N GLY A 34 1.58 9.65 -1.15
CA GLY A 34 1.69 9.56 -2.60
C GLY A 34 1.58 8.14 -3.11
N ARG A 35 1.28 8.01 -4.41
CA ARG A 35 1.25 6.72 -5.09
C ARG A 35 1.81 6.81 -6.50
N MET A 36 2.49 5.75 -6.92
CA MET A 36 2.99 5.58 -8.28
C MET A 36 2.44 4.27 -8.84
N GLY A 37 1.88 4.31 -10.05
CA GLY A 37 1.43 3.14 -10.79
C GLY A 37 2.23 2.97 -12.06
N ILE A 38 2.73 1.77 -12.32
CA ILE A 38 3.52 1.40 -13.48
C ILE A 38 2.87 0.19 -14.14
N PRO A 39 2.10 0.37 -15.23
CA PRO A 39 1.55 -0.74 -15.99
C PRO A 39 2.66 -1.40 -16.81
N TYR A 40 3.07 -2.61 -16.42
CA TYR A 40 4.11 -3.37 -17.12
C TYR A 40 3.48 -4.35 -18.12
N ARG A 41 2.96 -3.77 -19.21
CA ARG A 41 2.16 -4.48 -20.23
C ARG A 41 2.86 -5.71 -20.81
N GLU A 42 4.17 -5.64 -21.03
CA GLU A 42 4.97 -6.75 -21.58
C GLU A 42 4.95 -8.01 -20.69
N LYS A 43 4.70 -7.84 -19.39
CA LYS A 43 4.58 -8.93 -18.42
C LYS A 43 3.15 -9.19 -17.97
N GLY A 44 2.18 -8.41 -18.46
CA GLY A 44 0.78 -8.52 -18.05
C GLY A 44 0.52 -8.16 -16.59
N ILE A 45 1.41 -7.40 -15.94
CA ILE A 45 1.28 -7.03 -14.52
C ILE A 45 1.18 -5.51 -14.33
N ASN A 46 0.68 -5.11 -13.17
CA ASN A 46 0.72 -3.72 -12.72
C ASN A 46 1.54 -3.62 -11.43
N ILE A 47 2.47 -2.67 -11.38
CA ILE A 47 3.26 -2.39 -10.18
C ILE A 47 2.71 -1.11 -9.56
N ILE A 48 2.39 -1.14 -8.28
CA ILE A 48 1.88 0.00 -7.54
C ILE A 48 2.76 0.20 -6.30
N SER A 49 3.23 1.42 -6.10
CA SER A 49 3.96 1.82 -4.91
C SER A 49 3.17 2.89 -4.16
N ILE A 50 2.96 2.68 -2.87
CA ILE A 50 2.22 3.58 -1.99
C ILE A 50 3.16 4.08 -0.91
N ALA A 51 3.40 5.38 -0.84
CA ALA A 51 4.01 6.03 0.31
C ALA A 51 2.90 6.43 1.29
N ILE A 52 3.01 5.99 2.54
CA ILE A 52 1.97 6.15 3.57
C ILE A 52 2.60 6.62 4.88
N ASP A 53 1.91 7.49 5.61
CA ASP A 53 2.22 7.85 7.00
C ASP A 53 0.98 7.58 7.86
N ALA A 54 1.04 6.52 8.67
CA ALA A 54 -0.07 6.09 9.49
C ALA A 54 0.41 5.34 10.74
N PRO A 55 -0.50 5.06 11.70
CA PRO A 55 -0.24 4.09 12.75
C PRO A 55 0.21 2.73 12.18
N GLN A 56 1.19 2.09 12.83
CA GLN A 56 1.81 0.86 12.30
C GLN A 56 0.82 -0.30 12.12
N ASP A 57 -0.16 -0.41 13.01
CA ASP A 57 -1.26 -1.38 12.94
C ASP A 57 -2.14 -1.15 11.71
N MET A 58 -2.41 0.11 11.35
CA MET A 58 -3.13 0.47 10.13
C MET A 58 -2.35 0.06 8.87
N ILE A 59 -1.04 0.34 8.82
CA ILE A 59 -0.17 -0.04 7.69
C ILE A 59 -0.14 -1.57 7.54
N SER A 60 0.06 -2.29 8.66
CA SER A 60 0.10 -3.76 8.69
C SER A 60 -1.23 -4.36 8.23
N THR A 61 -2.35 -3.81 8.70
CA THR A 61 -3.69 -4.26 8.32
C THR A 61 -3.96 -4.05 6.84
N LEU A 62 -3.61 -2.87 6.30
CA LEU A 62 -3.78 -2.55 4.88
C LEU A 62 -2.95 -3.50 4.01
N SER A 63 -1.65 -3.64 4.29
CA SER A 63 -0.75 -4.56 3.58
C SER A 63 -1.25 -6.01 3.64
N GLY A 64 -1.72 -6.44 4.80
CA GLY A 64 -2.28 -7.79 4.99
C GLY A 64 -3.57 -8.03 4.21
N LYS A 65 -4.49 -7.06 4.17
CA LYS A 65 -5.72 -7.14 3.36
C LYS A 65 -5.39 -7.22 1.87
N ILE A 66 -4.47 -6.38 1.39
CA ILE A 66 -4.08 -6.37 -0.02
C ILE A 66 -3.37 -7.67 -0.41
N GLY A 67 -2.45 -8.16 0.43
CA GLY A 67 -1.72 -9.41 0.17
C GLY A 67 -2.58 -10.69 0.19
N ARG A 68 -3.84 -10.60 0.61
CA ARG A 68 -4.81 -11.72 0.54
C ARG A 68 -5.61 -11.74 -0.76
N LEU A 69 -5.54 -10.69 -1.58
CA LEU A 69 -6.20 -10.66 -2.87
C LEU A 69 -5.53 -11.68 -3.81
N ASN A 70 -6.36 -12.42 -4.56
CA ASN A 70 -5.86 -13.40 -5.52
C ASN A 70 -5.03 -12.70 -6.60
N GLY A 71 -3.84 -13.22 -6.91
CA GLY A 71 -2.95 -12.64 -7.91
C GLY A 71 -2.37 -11.29 -7.50
N VAL A 72 -2.24 -11.01 -6.19
CA VAL A 72 -1.59 -9.80 -5.68
C VAL A 72 -0.49 -10.17 -4.68
N SER A 73 0.70 -9.60 -4.88
CA SER A 73 1.81 -9.70 -3.94
C SER A 73 2.11 -8.35 -3.31
N THR A 74 2.43 -8.32 -2.01
CA THR A 74 2.83 -7.09 -1.33
C THR A 74 4.11 -7.24 -0.49
N LYS A 75 4.86 -6.15 -0.40
CA LYS A 75 5.98 -5.98 0.53
C LYS A 75 5.94 -4.58 1.11
N THR A 76 6.16 -4.46 2.42
CA THR A 76 6.14 -3.19 3.11
C THR A 76 7.51 -2.90 3.70
N ALA A 77 8.09 -1.75 3.34
CA ALA A 77 9.31 -1.23 3.91
C ALA A 77 8.96 -0.08 4.87
N TYR A 78 9.41 -0.18 6.12
CA TYR A 78 9.17 0.84 7.13
C TYR A 78 10.37 1.77 7.25
N SER A 79 10.11 3.07 7.37
CA SER A 79 11.12 4.05 7.77
C SER A 79 11.48 3.86 9.24
N ASN A 80 12.72 4.20 9.60
CA ASN A 80 13.15 4.27 11.00
C ASN A 80 12.65 5.55 11.70
N ILE A 81 12.02 6.46 10.95
CA ILE A 81 11.41 7.68 11.49
C ILE A 81 10.06 7.32 12.12
N ILE A 82 9.88 7.73 13.37
CA ILE A 82 8.62 7.63 14.12
C ILE A 82 8.17 9.06 14.39
N THR A 83 6.97 9.42 13.90
CA THR A 83 6.37 10.72 14.13
C THR A 83 5.45 10.61 15.35
N LYS A 84 5.67 11.44 16.37
CA LYS A 84 4.81 11.46 17.54
C LYS A 84 3.58 12.33 17.28
N ALA A 85 2.43 11.93 17.80
CA ALA A 85 1.25 12.77 17.71
C ALA A 85 1.45 14.07 18.51
N GLY A 86 1.48 15.22 17.82
CA GLY A 86 1.55 16.55 18.43
C GLY A 86 2.84 17.33 18.18
N GLU A 87 3.73 16.85 17.30
CA GLU A 87 4.84 17.63 16.72
C GLU A 87 4.47 18.23 15.36
#